data_AF-A0A9X3MX45-F1
#
_entry.id   AF-A0A9X3MX45-F1
#
_cell.length_a   1.000
_cell.length_b   1.000
_cell.length_c   1.000
_cell.angle_alpha   90.00
_cell.angle_beta   90.00
_cell.angle_gamma   90.00
#
_symmetry.space_group_name_H-M   'P 1'
#
loop_
_entity.id
_entity.type
_entity.pdbx_description
1 polymer ?
#
loop_
_entity_poly.entity_id
_entity_poly.type
_entity_poly.pdbx_seq_one_letter_code
_entity_poly.pdbx_strand_id
1 'polypeptide(L)'
;MRIEFFSRLALLVVAAVLVVASQVWSGDTLQWLFIAGGLVMVVLAAAPGVAGTSRQRALGGIVAIVGIWSIVLAVIFTGDTLMWVSFATAVGAGLLAIAGLIDHEMSTERVVHELQVTTPVTARSSAFAS
;
A
#
# COMPACT_ATOMS: atom_id res chain seq x y z
N MET A 1 13.36 4.27 -1.51
CA MET A 1 13.35 3.19 -0.50
C MET A 1 12.49 3.52 0.71
N ARG A 2 12.85 4.43 1.63
CA ARG A 2 12.03 4.70 2.84
C ARG A 2 10.58 5.14 2.57
N ILE A 3 10.35 5.91 1.51
CA ILE A 3 9.01 6.45 1.18
C ILE A 3 7.99 5.36 0.83
N GLU A 4 8.41 4.26 0.21
CA GLU A 4 7.53 3.15 -0.18
C GLU A 4 7.03 2.40 1.05
N PHE A 5 7.92 2.08 1.98
CA PHE A 5 7.54 1.46 3.24
C PHE A 5 6.56 2.33 4.02
N PHE A 6 6.88 3.62 4.20
CA PHE A 6 6.01 4.53 4.95
C PHE A 6 4.66 4.75 4.27
N SER A 7 4.59 4.83 2.94
CA SER A 7 3.31 4.99 2.23
C SER A 7 2.45 3.74 2.32
N ARG A 8 3.02 2.54 2.23
CA ARG A 8 2.29 1.27 2.40
C ARG A 8 1.86 1.04 3.83
N LEU A 9 2.69 1.41 4.80
CA LEU A 9 2.33 1.36 6.22
C LEU A 9 1.20 2.34 6.53
N ALA A 10 1.28 3.58 6.03
CA ALA A 10 0.21 4.57 6.19
C ALA A 10 -1.08 4.09 5.52
N LEU A 11 -0.99 3.48 4.33
CA LEU A 11 -2.14 2.90 3.64
C LEU A 11 -2.78 1.78 4.46
N LEU A 12 -1.97 0.92 5.09
CA LEU A 12 -2.46 -0.15 5.96
C LEU A 12 -3.22 0.42 7.17
N VAL A 13 -2.70 1.47 7.79
CA VAL A 13 -3.38 2.15 8.91
C VAL A 13 -4.71 2.76 8.45
N VAL A 14 -4.72 3.46 7.31
CA VAL A 14 -5.94 4.04 6.73
C VAL A 14 -6.97 2.94 6.45
N ALA A 15 -6.55 1.83 5.83
CA ALA A 15 -7.42 0.70 5.54
C ALA A 15 -8.01 0.08 6.82
N ALA A 16 -7.19 -0.13 7.86
CA ALA A 16 -7.65 -0.66 9.14
C ALA A 16 -8.70 0.25 9.80
N VAL A 17 -8.47 1.57 9.78
CA VAL A 17 -9.45 2.55 10.28
C VAL A 17 -10.75 2.47 9.48
N LEU A 18 -10.67 2.38 8.14
CA LEU A 18 -11.85 2.30 7.27
C LEU A 18 -12.63 0.99 7.46
N VAL A 19 -11.95 -0.13 7.73
CA VAL A 19 -12.59 -1.41 8.08
C VAL A 19 -13.45 -1.23 9.33
N VAL A 20 -12.87 -0.70 10.42
CA VAL A 20 -13.62 -0.44 11.65
C VAL A 20 -14.74 0.57 11.40
N ALA A 21 -14.44 1.64 10.67
CA ALA A 21 -15.40 2.70 10.40
C ALA A 21 -16.65 2.19 9.67
N SER A 22 -16.47 1.27 8.72
CA SER A 22 -17.56 0.65 7.97
C SER A 22 -18.53 -0.15 8.84
N GLN A 23 -18.12 -0.56 10.04
CA GLN A 23 -18.94 -1.37 10.95
C GLN A 23 -19.48 -0.56 12.14
N VAL A 24 -18.94 0.64 12.36
CA VAL A 24 -19.28 1.50 13.50
C VAL A 24 -20.20 2.65 13.09
N TRP A 25 -19.98 3.24 11.92
CA TRP A 25 -20.75 4.39 11.43
C TRP A 25 -21.59 4.03 10.21
N SER A 26 -22.64 4.82 9.98
CA SER A 26 -23.57 4.68 8.86
C SER A 26 -23.99 6.04 8.30
N GLY A 27 -24.76 6.02 7.20
CA GLY A 27 -25.28 7.23 6.54
C GLY A 27 -24.18 8.18 6.08
N ASP A 28 -24.43 9.48 6.22
CA ASP A 28 -23.54 10.56 5.75
C ASP A 28 -22.13 10.47 6.34
N THR A 29 -22.00 10.04 7.60
CA THR A 29 -20.68 9.91 8.25
C THR A 29 -19.83 8.89 7.54
N LEU A 30 -20.41 7.72 7.23
CA LEU A 30 -19.71 6.66 6.51
C LEU A 30 -19.33 7.11 5.09
N GLN A 31 -20.24 7.82 4.40
CA GLN A 31 -19.96 8.36 3.07
C GLN A 31 -18.76 9.29 3.07
N TRP A 32 -18.73 10.29 3.97
CA TRP A 32 -17.61 11.23 4.04
C TRP A 32 -16.29 10.58 4.42
N LEU A 33 -16.31 9.56 5.29
CA LEU A 33 -15.10 8.80 5.64
C LEU A 33 -14.53 8.04 4.42
N PHE A 34 -15.37 7.44 3.58
CA PHE A 34 -14.92 6.72 2.39
C PHE A 34 -14.51 7.64 1.24
N ILE A 35 -15.08 8.85 1.15
CA ILE A 35 -14.60 9.91 0.25
C ILE A 35 -13.21 10.38 0.68
N ALA A 36 -13.06 10.79 1.94
CA ALA A 36 -11.78 11.27 2.48
C ALA A 36 -10.71 10.18 2.45
N GLY A 37 -11.06 8.96 2.86
CA GLY A 37 -10.20 7.78 2.79
C GLY A 37 -9.76 7.47 1.36
N GLY A 38 -10.68 7.53 0.39
CA GLY A 38 -10.38 7.37 -1.02
C GLY A 38 -9.35 8.37 -1.54
N LEU A 39 -9.50 9.65 -1.19
CA LEU A 39 -8.53 10.70 -1.53
C LEU A 39 -7.15 10.44 -0.91
N VAL A 40 -7.11 10.05 0.37
CA VAL A 40 -5.85 9.69 1.04
C VAL A 40 -5.18 8.50 0.35
N MET A 41 -5.95 7.47 -0.03
CA MET A 41 -5.42 6.32 -0.78
C MET A 41 -4.79 6.74 -2.11
N VAL A 42 -5.42 7.65 -2.86
CA VAL A 42 -4.87 8.18 -4.12
C VAL A 42 -3.57 8.95 -3.88
N VAL A 43 -3.51 9.78 -2.84
CA VAL A 43 -2.27 10.51 -2.48
C VAL A 43 -1.15 9.55 -2.10
N LEU A 44 -1.44 8.55 -1.26
CA LEU A 44 -0.46 7.54 -0.84
C LEU A 44 0.01 6.66 -2.00
N ALA A 45 -0.87 6.36 -2.97
CA ALA A 45 -0.51 5.66 -4.19
C ALA A 45 0.49 6.43 -5.05
N ALA A 46 0.39 7.76 -5.07
CA ALA A 46 1.30 8.63 -5.82
C ALA A 46 2.63 8.90 -5.11
N ALA A 47 2.70 8.72 -3.78
CA ALA A 47 3.87 9.06 -2.95
C ALA A 47 5.21 8.42 -3.39
N PRO A 48 5.27 7.16 -3.89
CA PRO A 48 6.50 6.58 -4.44
C PRO A 48 7.00 7.27 -5.72
N GLY A 49 6.12 8.00 -6.42
CA GLY A 49 6.42 8.71 -7.66
C GLY A 49 7.00 7.83 -8.77
N VAL A 50 7.76 8.45 -9.68
CA VAL A 50 8.46 7.76 -10.79
C VAL A 50 9.71 6.99 -10.34
N ALA A 51 10.16 7.18 -9.10
CA ALA A 51 11.36 6.56 -8.55
C ALA A 51 11.14 5.13 -8.02
N GLY A 52 9.88 4.67 -7.98
CA GLY A 52 9.54 3.32 -7.51
C GLY A 52 9.83 2.22 -8.54
N THR A 53 10.02 0.99 -8.05
CA THR A 53 10.16 -0.19 -8.92
C THR A 53 8.90 -0.38 -9.78
N SER A 54 9.01 -1.09 -10.92
CA SER A 54 7.84 -1.33 -11.79
C SER A 54 6.69 -2.05 -11.05
N ARG A 55 7.02 -2.95 -10.11
CA ARG A 55 6.02 -3.63 -9.26
C ARG A 55 5.36 -2.67 -8.28
N GLN A 56 6.14 -1.84 -7.58
CA GLN A 56 5.59 -0.86 -6.65
C GLN A 56 4.73 0.19 -7.36
N ARG A 57 5.09 0.57 -8.59
CA ARG A 57 4.26 1.43 -9.44
C ARG A 57 2.96 0.75 -9.84
N ALA A 58 2.98 -0.52 -10.23
CA ALA A 58 1.77 -1.28 -10.53
C ALA A 58 0.83 -1.36 -9.31
N LEU A 59 1.39 -1.70 -8.14
CA LEU A 59 0.64 -1.70 -6.87
C LEU A 59 0.11 -0.31 -6.52
N GLY A 60 0.87 0.76 -6.77
CA GLY A 60 0.41 2.14 -6.63
C GLY A 60 -0.79 2.42 -7.52
N GLY A 61 -0.74 2.03 -8.79
CA GLY A 61 -1.86 2.16 -9.73
C GLY A 61 -3.12 1.44 -9.26
N ILE A 62 -2.99 0.21 -8.78
CA ILE A 62 -4.13 -0.56 -8.23
C ILE A 62 -4.71 0.14 -7.01
N VAL A 63 -3.87 0.64 -6.09
CA VAL A 63 -4.33 1.39 -4.91
C VAL A 63 -5.02 2.68 -5.32
N ALA A 64 -4.54 3.40 -6.33
CA ALA A 64 -5.21 4.59 -6.84
C ALA A 64 -6.61 4.26 -7.40
N ILE A 65 -6.75 3.15 -8.14
CA ILE A 65 -8.04 2.67 -8.64
C ILE A 65 -8.98 2.35 -7.47
N VAL A 66 -8.49 1.67 -6.43
CA VAL A 66 -9.27 1.38 -5.22
C VAL A 66 -9.67 2.66 -4.48
N GLY A 67 -8.77 3.66 -4.41
CA GLY A 67 -9.06 4.98 -3.86
C GLY A 67 -10.17 5.72 -4.60
N ILE A 68 -10.13 5.69 -5.94
CA ILE A 68 -11.19 6.26 -6.79
C ILE A 68 -12.50 5.49 -6.59
N TRP A 69 -12.44 4.16 -6.58
CA TRP A 69 -13.60 3.31 -6.33
C TRP A 69 -14.24 3.60 -4.97
N SER A 70 -13.44 3.87 -3.93
CA SER A 70 -13.91 4.28 -2.60
C SER A 70 -14.74 5.58 -2.63
N ILE A 71 -14.40 6.52 -3.49
CA ILE A 71 -15.18 7.75 -3.67
C ILE A 71 -16.47 7.43 -4.42
N VAL A 72 -16.38 6.64 -5.49
CA VAL A 72 -17.50 6.25 -6.34
C VAL A 72 -18.57 5.48 -5.54
N LEU A 73 -18.17 4.47 -4.76
CA LEU A 73 -19.10 3.68 -3.96
C LEU A 73 -19.83 4.54 -2.91
N ALA A 74 -19.16 5.54 -2.34
CA ALA A 74 -19.72 6.40 -1.31
C ALA A 74 -20.81 7.35 -1.84
N VAL A 75 -20.74 7.68 -3.13
CA VAL A 75 -21.73 8.54 -3.80
C VAL A 75 -22.93 7.73 -4.31
N ILE A 76 -22.70 6.49 -4.76
CA ILE A 76 -23.74 5.72 -5.47
C ILE A 76 -24.53 4.82 -4.51
N PHE A 77 -23.91 4.28 -3.46
CA PHE A 77 -24.56 3.34 -2.55
C PHE A 77 -25.04 4.00 -1.26
N THR A 78 -26.08 3.40 -0.66
CA THR A 78 -26.66 3.81 0.62
C THR A 78 -27.01 2.58 1.47
N GLY A 79 -27.35 2.79 2.74
CA GLY A 79 -27.80 1.74 3.67
C GLY A 79 -26.83 0.57 3.79
N ASP A 80 -27.37 -0.65 3.87
CA ASP A 80 -26.59 -1.88 4.05
C ASP A 80 -25.63 -2.15 2.89
N THR A 81 -26.00 -1.77 1.66
CA THR A 81 -25.13 -1.91 0.50
C THR A 81 -23.88 -1.06 0.65
N LEU A 82 -24.03 0.20 1.09
CA LEU A 82 -22.88 1.06 1.38
C LEU A 82 -21.99 0.43 2.46
N MET A 83 -22.58 -0.08 3.55
CA MET A 83 -21.85 -0.71 4.65
C MET A 83 -20.98 -1.88 4.17
N TRP A 84 -21.57 -2.87 3.48
CA TRP A 84 -20.85 -4.07 3.06
C TRP A 84 -19.84 -3.83 1.93
N VAL A 85 -20.17 -2.97 0.97
CA VAL A 85 -19.26 -2.62 -0.13
C VAL A 85 -18.08 -1.79 0.38
N SER A 86 -18.32 -0.88 1.33
CA SER A 86 -17.28 -0.10 2.02
C SER A 86 -16.34 -1.02 2.80
N PHE A 87 -16.89 -1.97 3.57
CA PHE A 87 -16.09 -2.97 4.28
C PHE A 87 -15.18 -3.77 3.34
N ALA A 88 -15.74 -4.35 2.28
CA ALA A 88 -14.98 -5.12 1.30
C ALA A 88 -13.88 -4.28 0.64
N THR A 89 -14.17 -3.01 0.32
CA THR A 89 -13.20 -2.08 -0.26
C THR A 89 -12.04 -1.79 0.70
N ALA A 90 -12.34 -1.55 1.98
CA ALA A 90 -11.34 -1.31 3.01
C ALA A 90 -10.46 -2.55 3.27
N VAL A 91 -11.05 -3.75 3.30
CA VAL A 91 -10.30 -5.01 3.38
C VAL A 91 -9.39 -5.19 2.16
N GLY A 92 -9.90 -4.96 0.96
CA GLY A 92 -9.10 -5.02 -0.27
C GLY A 92 -7.92 -4.05 -0.26
N ALA A 93 -8.12 -2.81 0.20
CA ALA A 93 -7.05 -1.84 0.38
C ALA A 93 -6.00 -2.30 1.40
N GLY A 94 -6.42 -2.90 2.51
CA GLY A 94 -5.53 -3.46 3.52
C GLY A 94 -4.66 -4.60 2.98
N LEU A 95 -5.26 -5.52 2.20
CA LEU A 95 -4.52 -6.60 1.54
C LEU A 95 -3.48 -6.08 0.54
N LEU A 96 -3.83 -5.04 -0.23
CA LEU A 96 -2.88 -4.38 -1.14
C LEU A 96 -1.72 -3.70 -0.39
N ALA A 97 -2.02 -3.09 0.75
CA ALA A 97 -1.00 -2.48 1.61
C ALA A 97 -0.02 -3.52 2.15
N ILE A 98 -0.54 -4.65 2.65
CA ILE A 98 0.27 -5.78 3.13
C ILE A 98 1.13 -6.35 2.00
N ALA A 99 0.56 -6.59 0.82
CA ALA A 99 1.32 -7.08 -0.34
C ALA A 99 2.47 -6.13 -0.71
N GLY A 100 2.23 -4.81 -0.65
CA GLY A 100 3.26 -3.81 -0.89
C GLY A 100 4.37 -3.79 0.17
N LEU A 101 4.04 -4.02 1.44
CA LEU A 101 5.03 -4.17 2.53
C LEU A 101 5.87 -5.43 2.34
N ILE A 102 5.25 -6.57 2.02
CA ILE A 102 5.96 -7.83 1.77
C ILE A 102 6.91 -7.68 0.58
N ASP A 103 6.47 -7.12 -0.54
CA ASP A 103 7.33 -6.88 -1.70
C ASP A 103 8.53 -5.98 -1.37
N HIS A 104 8.34 -5.01 -0.46
CA HIS A 104 9.42 -4.16 0.02
C HIS A 104 10.45 -4.91 0.87
N GLU A 105 10.01 -5.73 1.83
CA GLU A 105 10.90 -6.51 2.69
C GLU A 105 11.69 -7.55 1.87
N MET A 106 11.03 -8.29 0.97
CA MET A 106 11.69 -9.26 0.11
C MET A 106 12.72 -8.61 -0.83
N SER A 107 12.44 -7.40 -1.32
CA SER A 107 13.40 -6.63 -2.12
C SER A 107 14.60 -6.18 -1.28
N THR A 108 14.38 -5.84 -0.02
CA THR A 108 15.43 -5.44 0.92
C THR A 108 16.33 -6.62 1.27
N GLU A 109 15.75 -7.78 1.61
CA GLU A 109 16.48 -9.02 1.90
C GLU A 109 17.33 -9.45 0.71
N ARG A 110 16.78 -9.39 -0.51
CA ARG A 110 17.52 -9.73 -1.72
C ARG A 110 18.77 -8.87 -1.91
N VAL A 111 18.66 -7.56 -1.74
CA VAL A 111 19.79 -6.63 -1.88
C VAL A 111 20.86 -6.91 -0.81
N VAL A 112 20.44 -7.14 0.44
CA VAL A 112 21.37 -7.50 1.53
C VAL A 112 22.08 -8.82 1.23
N HIS A 113 21.36 -9.82 0.71
CA HIS A 113 21.93 -11.12 0.38
C HIS A 113 22.94 -11.04 -0.78
N GLU A 114 22.63 -10.28 -1.84
CA GLU A 114 23.55 -10.05 -2.96
C GLU A 114 24.86 -9.36 -2.50
N LEU A 115 24.77 -8.41 -1.56
CA LEU A 115 25.94 -7.75 -0.95
C LEU A 115 26.79 -8.72 -0.12
N GLN A 116 26.16 -9.56 0.70
CA GLN A 116 26.85 -10.55 1.54
C GLN A 116 27.55 -11.63 0.73
N VAL A 117 26.98 -12.04 -0.42
CA VAL A 117 27.60 -13.04 -1.31
C VAL A 117 28.77 -12.47 -2.10
N THR A 118 28.70 -11.20 -2.52
CA THR A 118 29.73 -10.58 -3.39
C THR A 118 30.96 -10.10 -2.62
N THR A 119 30.75 -9.53 -1.43
CA THR A 119 31.84 -9.00 -0.57
C THR A 119 32.96 -10.00 -0.22
N PRO A 120 32.70 -11.28 0.12
CA PRO A 120 33.77 -12.24 0.42
C PRO A 120 34.60 -12.65 -0.80
N VAL A 121 34.08 -12.50 -2.03
CA VAL A 121 34.82 -12.81 -3.27
C VAL A 121 35.88 -11.75 -3.56
N THR A 122 35.57 -10.47 -3.35
CA THR A 122 36.51 -9.36 -3.59
C THR A 122 37.64 -9.32 -2.56
N ALA A 123 37.38 -9.65 -1.30
CA ALA A 123 38.42 -9.71 -0.26
C ALA A 123 39.41 -10.87 -0.46
N ARG A 124 38.97 -11.97 -1.08
CA ARG A 124 39.82 -13.12 -1.39
C ARG A 124 40.68 -12.88 -2.65
N SER A 125 40.18 -12.19 -3.66
CA SER A 125 40.96 -11.89 -4.88
C SER A 125 42.11 -10.91 -4.64
N SER A 126 41.96 -9.96 -3.71
CA SER A 126 43.06 -9.06 -3.31
C SER A 126 44.15 -9.75 -2.49
N ALA A 127 43.83 -10.84 -1.78
CA ALA A 127 44.80 -11.59 -0.97
C ALA A 127 45.66 -12.59 -1.76
N PHE A 128 45.24 -12.96 -2.98
CA PHE A 128 46.01 -13.83 -3.89
C PHE A 128 46.80 -13.05 -4.94
N ALA A 129 46.69 -11.73 -4.98
CA ALA A 129 47.39 -10.85 -5.93
C ALA A 129 48.64 -10.16 -5.32
N SER A 130 49.01 -10.52 -4.08
CA SER A 130 50.20 -10.05 -3.35
C SER A 130 51.16 -11.21 -3.09
#